data_AF-A0A0G3WIU1-F1
#
_entry.id   AF-A0A0G3WIU1-F1
#
_cell.length_a   1.000
_cell.length_b   1.000
_cell.length_c   1.000
_cell.angle_alpha   90.00
_cell.angle_beta   90.00
_cell.angle_gamma   90.00
#
_symmetry.space_group_name_H-M   'P 1'
#
loop_
_entity.id
_entity.type
_entity.pdbx_description
1 polymer ?
#
loop_
_entity_poly.entity_id
_entity_poly.type
_entity_poly.pdbx_seq_one_letter_code
_entity_poly.pdbx_strand_id
1 'polypeptide(L)'
;MNTESLLLFKLYIISAPVLFVIGIYAIMVTRNIISIIIGLEIMTKGVTILLAAAGYFNGRPQLAEPLIITMIVVEVVVLTISAGYIINISKKHNSLDVENIKKLKG
;
A
#
# COMPACT_ATOMS: atom_id res chain seq x y z
N MET A 1 29.30 -13.52 -3.23
CA MET A 1 28.27 -12.49 -2.99
C MET A 1 28.97 -11.33 -2.32
N ASN A 2 29.06 -10.18 -3.00
CA ASN A 2 29.85 -9.05 -2.52
C ASN A 2 29.21 -8.46 -1.25
N THR A 3 30.01 -7.93 -0.33
CA THR A 3 29.54 -7.32 0.91
C THR A 3 28.49 -6.23 0.66
N GLU A 4 28.60 -5.53 -0.47
CA GLU A 4 27.66 -4.51 -0.94
C GLU A 4 26.27 -5.09 -1.27
N SER A 5 26.20 -6.26 -1.92
CA SER A 5 24.90 -6.87 -2.27
C SER A 5 24.18 -7.41 -1.03
N LEU A 6 24.92 -7.84 -0.01
CA LEU A 6 24.38 -8.20 1.30
C LEU A 6 23.85 -6.99 2.09
N LEU A 7 24.52 -5.84 1.98
CA LEU A 7 24.04 -4.59 2.59
C LEU A 7 22.73 -4.12 1.94
N LEU A 8 22.67 -4.15 0.61
CA LEU A 8 21.44 -3.85 -0.14
C LEU A 8 20.31 -4.80 0.26
N PHE A 9 20.58 -6.09 0.41
CA PHE A 9 19.56 -7.05 0.87
C PHE A 9 18.94 -6.67 2.20
N LYS A 10 19.79 -6.36 3.20
CA LYS A 10 19.33 -5.96 4.54
C LYS A 10 18.49 -4.69 4.49
N LEU A 11 18.89 -3.70 3.68
CA LEU A 11 18.15 -2.45 3.50
C LEU A 11 16.77 -2.67 2.86
N TYR A 12 16.69 -3.53 1.84
CA TYR A 12 15.41 -3.87 1.21
C TYR A 12 14.48 -4.65 2.15
N ILE A 13 15.00 -5.62 2.89
CA ILE A 13 14.21 -6.39 3.86
C ILE A 13 13.72 -5.56 5.03
N ILE A 14 14.50 -4.57 5.50
CA ILE A 14 14.09 -3.72 6.63
C ILE A 14 13.12 -2.62 6.20
N SER A 15 13.22 -2.11 4.96
CA SER A 15 12.32 -1.06 4.47
C SER A 15 10.87 -1.55 4.31
N ALA A 16 10.66 -2.80 3.92
CA ALA A 16 9.32 -3.38 3.77
C ALA A 16 8.44 -3.33 5.04
N PRO A 17 8.87 -3.88 6.21
CA PRO A 17 8.08 -3.81 7.44
C PRO A 17 7.97 -2.37 7.97
N VAL A 18 8.98 -1.52 7.75
CA VAL A 18 8.91 -0.10 8.15
C VAL A 18 7.79 0.62 7.39
N LEU A 19 7.72 0.47 6.06
CA LEU A 19 6.64 1.01 5.24
C LEU A 19 5.28 0.44 5.63
N PHE A 20 5.21 -0.86 5.91
CA PHE A 20 3.98 -1.51 6.36
C PHE A 20 3.46 -0.92 7.68
N VAL A 21 4.34 -0.73 8.67
CA VAL A 21 3.98 -0.11 9.96
C VAL A 21 3.57 1.35 9.79
N ILE A 22 4.27 2.12 8.95
CA ILE A 22 3.91 3.51 8.64
C ILE A 22 2.51 3.58 8.01
N GLY A 23 2.21 2.68 7.09
CA GLY A 23 0.89 2.62 6.46
C GLY A 23 -0.23 2.27 7.45
N ILE A 24 0.01 1.30 8.35
CA ILE A 24 -0.93 0.98 9.45
C ILE A 24 -1.14 2.21 10.35
N TYR A 25 -0.06 2.87 10.74
CA TYR A 25 -0.13 4.07 11.58
C TYR A 25 -0.94 5.18 10.91
N ALA A 26 -0.74 5.42 9.60
CA ALA A 26 -1.51 6.39 8.84
C ALA A 26 -3.02 6.06 8.83
N ILE A 27 -3.38 4.78 8.69
CA ILE A 27 -4.79 4.34 8.73
C ILE A 27 -5.40 4.56 10.12
N MET A 28 -4.67 4.26 11.20
CA MET A 28 -5.18 4.38 12.56
C MET A 28 -5.37 5.83 13.02
N VAL A 29 -4.46 6.74 12.62
CA VAL A 29 -4.48 8.13 13.09
C VAL A 29 -5.47 8.99 12.33
N THR A 30 -5.72 8.67 11.06
CA THR A 30 -6.47 9.57 10.18
C THR A 30 -7.96 9.24 10.16
N ARG A 31 -8.80 10.28 10.23
CA ARG A 31 -10.26 10.19 10.09
C ARG A 31 -10.74 10.49 8.67
N ASN A 32 -9.85 11.00 7.83
CA ASN A 32 -10.13 11.34 6.45
C ASN A 32 -9.99 10.11 5.55
N ILE A 33 -11.03 9.80 4.76
CA ILE A 33 -11.07 8.62 3.88
C ILE A 33 -9.90 8.61 2.88
N ILE A 34 -9.53 9.78 2.36
CA ILE A 34 -8.40 9.91 1.43
C ILE A 34 -7.09 9.48 2.10
N SER A 35 -6.87 9.94 3.34
CA SER A 35 -5.66 9.61 4.09
C SER A 35 -5.58 8.12 4.45
N ILE A 36 -6.72 7.47 4.68
CA ILE A 36 -6.81 6.01 4.88
C ILE A 36 -6.37 5.27 3.62
N ILE A 37 -6.84 5.69 2.43
CA ILE A 37 -6.45 5.08 1.15
C ILE A 37 -4.96 5.27 0.87
N ILE A 38 -4.42 6.45 1.17
CA ILE A 38 -2.97 6.69 1.07
C ILE A 38 -2.20 5.76 2.02
N GLY A 39 -2.69 5.57 3.24
CA GLY A 39 -2.10 4.61 4.18
C GLY A 39 -2.06 3.18 3.62
N LEU A 40 -3.16 2.72 3.01
CA LEU A 40 -3.24 1.41 2.33
C LEU A 40 -2.27 1.31 1.15
N GLU A 41 -2.14 2.34 0.32
CA GLU A 41 -1.16 2.38 -0.77
C GLU A 41 0.27 2.24 -0.24
N ILE A 42 0.62 2.95 0.84
CA ILE A 42 1.95 2.87 1.46
C ILE A 42 2.25 1.44 1.98
N MET A 43 1.27 0.79 2.62
CA MET A 43 1.41 -0.61 3.06
C MET A 43 1.73 -1.53 1.88
N THR A 44 1.01 -1.33 0.77
CA THR A 44 1.11 -2.17 -0.42
C THR A 44 2.45 -1.99 -1.12
N LYS A 45 3.00 -0.77 -1.16
CA LYS A 45 4.38 -0.52 -1.65
C LYS A 45 5.44 -1.24 -0.82
N GLY A 46 5.25 -1.37 0.50
CA GLY A 46 6.12 -2.18 1.36
C GLY A 46 6.14 -3.66 0.95
N VAL A 47 4.98 -4.22 0.61
CA VAL A 47 4.85 -5.60 0.11
C VAL A 47 5.51 -5.75 -1.27
N THR A 48 5.30 -4.80 -2.18
CA THR A 48 5.88 -4.82 -3.52
C THR A 48 7.41 -4.77 -3.47
N ILE A 49 7.98 -3.97 -2.57
CA ILE A 49 9.44 -3.93 -2.34
C ILE A 49 9.96 -5.25 -1.79
N LEU A 50 9.25 -5.87 -0.84
CA LEU A 50 9.62 -7.18 -0.30
C LEU A 50 9.65 -8.25 -1.38
N LEU A 51 8.66 -8.23 -2.28
CA LEU A 51 8.56 -9.16 -3.38
C LEU A 51 9.70 -8.97 -4.39
N ALA A 52 10.03 -7.72 -4.74
CA ALA A 52 11.15 -7.40 -5.61
C ALA A 52 12.48 -7.87 -5.02
N ALA A 53 12.70 -7.64 -3.73
CA ALA A 53 13.87 -8.14 -3.03
C ALA A 53 13.91 -9.69 -3.07
N ALA A 54 12.82 -10.36 -2.70
CA ALA A 54 12.76 -11.82 -2.72
C ALA A 54 13.07 -12.40 -4.11
N GLY A 55 12.57 -11.78 -5.19
CA GLY A 55 12.85 -12.19 -6.56
C GLY A 55 14.32 -12.07 -6.96
N TYR A 56 14.92 -10.91 -6.64
CA TYR A 56 16.30 -10.62 -6.97
C TYR A 56 17.28 -11.54 -6.22
N PHE A 57 17.09 -11.72 -4.91
CA PHE A 57 18.02 -12.49 -4.08
C PHE A 57 17.91 -14.00 -4.24
N ASN A 58 16.74 -14.52 -4.65
CA ASN A 58 16.60 -15.93 -5.02
C ASN A 58 17.17 -16.23 -6.42
N GLY A 59 17.67 -15.24 -7.16
CA GLY A 59 18.21 -15.41 -8.50
C GLY A 59 17.16 -15.79 -9.54
N ARG A 60 15.87 -15.53 -9.28
CA ARG A 60 14.74 -15.86 -10.15
C ARG A 60 13.91 -14.60 -10.46
N PRO A 61 14.52 -13.53 -11.02
CA PRO A 61 13.80 -12.31 -11.34
C PRO A 61 12.65 -12.56 -12.33
N GLN A 62 12.77 -13.57 -13.19
CA GLN A 62 11.74 -13.93 -14.19
C GLN A 62 10.39 -14.29 -13.55
N LEU A 63 10.37 -14.72 -12.29
CA LEU A 63 9.13 -15.01 -11.56
C LEU A 63 8.58 -13.77 -10.82
N ALA A 64 9.47 -12.87 -10.38
CA ALA A 64 9.08 -11.71 -9.59
C ALA A 64 8.64 -10.52 -10.45
N GLU A 65 9.31 -10.26 -11.58
CA GLU A 65 8.97 -9.19 -12.53
C GLU A 65 7.49 -9.20 -12.94
N PRO A 66 6.92 -10.31 -13.47
CA PRO A 66 5.51 -10.32 -13.86
C PRO A 66 4.57 -10.12 -12.66
N LEU A 67 4.94 -10.64 -11.48
CA LEU A 67 4.14 -10.51 -10.27
C LEU A 67 4.12 -9.05 -9.77
N ILE A 68 5.25 -8.35 -9.81
CA ILE A 68 5.36 -6.92 -9.48
C ILE A 68 4.50 -6.08 -10.44
N ILE A 69 4.58 -6.37 -11.75
CA ILE A 69 3.77 -5.66 -12.76
C ILE A 69 2.29 -5.87 -12.49
N THR A 70 1.85 -7.11 -12.22
CA THR A 70 0.44 -7.38 -11.88
C THR A 70 0.02 -6.68 -10.60
N MET A 71 0.90 -6.58 -9.60
CA MET A 71 0.64 -5.88 -8.35
C MET A 71 0.39 -4.39 -8.61
N ILE A 72 1.22 -3.74 -9.41
CA ILE A 72 1.07 -2.33 -9.80
C ILE A 72 -0.26 -2.10 -10.53
N VAL A 73 -0.65 -3.00 -11.44
CA VAL A 73 -1.94 -2.91 -12.14
C VAL A 73 -3.11 -3.01 -11.16
N VAL A 74 -3.06 -3.98 -10.23
CA VAL A 74 -4.10 -4.16 -9.21
C VAL A 74 -4.20 -2.94 -8.29
N GLU A 75 -3.07 -2.39 -7.84
CA GLU A 75 -3.02 -1.17 -7.03
C GLU A 75 -3.75 0.00 -7.71
N VAL A 76 -3.42 0.28 -8.98
CA VAL A 76 -4.06 1.37 -9.74
C VAL A 76 -5.57 1.14 -9.90
N VAL A 77 -6.01 -0.10 -10.15
CA VAL A 77 -7.43 -0.43 -10.26
C VAL A 77 -8.15 -0.17 -8.92
N VAL A 78 -7.58 -0.64 -7.81
CA VAL A 78 -8.14 -0.43 -6.47
C VAL A 78 -8.20 1.05 -6.12
N LEU A 79 -7.14 1.81 -6.42
CA LEU A 79 -7.09 3.26 -6.21
C LEU A 79 -8.18 3.98 -7.00
N THR A 80 -8.40 3.59 -8.26
CA THR A 80 -9.43 4.17 -9.13
C THR A 80 -10.83 3.93 -8.59
N ILE A 81 -11.12 2.69 -8.17
CA ILE A 81 -12.42 2.32 -7.57
C ILE A 81 -12.62 3.11 -6.26
N SER A 82 -11.58 3.18 -5.43
CA SER A 82 -11.62 3.92 -4.16
C SER A 82 -11.88 5.40 -4.38
N ALA A 83 -11.22 6.03 -5.36
CA ALA A 83 -11.46 7.42 -5.73
C ALA A 83 -12.90 7.67 -6.20
N GLY A 84 -13.45 6.79 -7.06
CA GLY A 84 -14.84 6.86 -7.48
C GLY A 84 -15.81 6.78 -6.29
N TYR A 85 -15.52 5.91 -5.33
CA TYR A 85 -16.32 5.76 -4.11
C TYR A 85 -16.23 6.99 -3.21
N ILE A 86 -15.03 7.55 -3.01
CA ILE A 86 -14.83 8.81 -2.27
C ILE A 86 -15.66 9.93 -2.88
N ILE A 87 -15.64 10.09 -4.21
CA ILE A 87 -16.41 11.15 -4.88
C ILE A 87 -17.91 10.97 -4.63
N ASN A 88 -18.41 9.74 -4.70
CA ASN A 88 -19.83 9.45 -4.43
C ASN A 88 -20.22 9.76 -2.98
N ILE A 89 -19.38 9.40 -2.01
CA ILE A 89 -19.59 9.73 -0.59
C ILE A 89 -19.55 11.23 -0.37
N SER A 90 -18.54 11.91 -0.93
CA SER A 90 -18.33 13.35 -0.78
C SER A 90 -19.54 14.14 -1.27
N LYS A 91 -20.18 13.70 -2.36
CA LYS A 91 -21.41 14.32 -2.87
C LYS A 91 -22.61 14.17 -1.91
N LYS A 92 -22.68 13.07 -1.16
CA LYS A 92 -23.83 12.76 -0.28
C LYS A 92 -23.68 13.34 1.13
N HIS A 93 -22.46 13.43 1.65
CA HIS A 93 -22.19 13.84 3.02
C HIS A 93 -21.49 15.22 3.12
N ASN A 94 -21.08 15.85 2.00
CA ASN A 94 -20.28 17.09 1.96
C ASN A 94 -19.07 17.07 2.91
N SER A 95 -18.59 15.88 3.25
CA SER A 95 -17.51 15.63 4.19
C SER A 95 -16.81 14.34 3.82
N LEU A 96 -15.51 14.30 4.06
CA LEU A 96 -14.64 13.15 3.83
C LEU A 96 -14.25 12.45 5.14
N ASP A 97 -14.90 12.84 6.25
CA ASP A 97 -14.70 12.22 7.56
C ASP A 97 -15.50 10.91 7.67
N VAL A 98 -14.81 9.83 8.03
CA VAL A 98 -15.39 8.50 8.23
C VAL A 98 -16.48 8.50 9.31
N GLU A 99 -16.42 9.40 10.30
CA GLU A 99 -17.40 9.46 11.38
C GLU A 99 -18.80 9.88 10.88
N ASN A 100 -18.87 10.74 9.86
CA ASN A 100 -20.13 11.22 9.28
C ASN A 100 -20.91 10.15 8.49
N ILE A 101 -20.29 8.98 8.29
CA ILE A 101 -20.83 7.84 7.54
C ILE A 101 -21.45 6.79 8.49
N LYS A 102 -21.25 6.91 9.81
CA LYS A 102 -21.78 5.99 10.83
C LYS A 102 -23.29 6.20 11.13
N LYS A 103 -24.15 6.10 10.11
CA LYS A 103 -25.62 6.16 10.29
C LYS A 103 -26.30 4.79 10.48
N LEU A 104 -25.53 3.71 10.55
CA LEU A 104 -26.05 2.38 10.87
C LEU A 104 -26.00 2.17 12.38
N LYS A 105 -27.12 2.47 13.06
CA LYS A 105 -27.36 2.04 14.43
C LYS A 105 -28.21 0.77 14.38
N GLY A 106 -27.73 -0.27 15.06
CA GLY A 106 -28.59 -1.36 15.54
C GLY A 106 -29.35 -0.90 16.77
#